data_AF-A0A7R8UZU7-F1
#
_entry.id   AF-A0A7R8UZU7-F1
#
_cell.length_a   1.000
_cell.length_b   1.000
_cell.length_c   1.000
_cell.angle_alpha   90.00
_cell.angle_beta   90.00
_cell.angle_gamma   90.00
#
_symmetry.space_group_name_H-M   'P 1'
#
loop_
_entity.id
_entity.type
_entity.pdbx_description
1 polymer ?
#
loop_
_entity_poly.entity_id
_entity_poly.type
_entity_poly.pdbx_seq_one_letter_code
_entity_poly.pdbx_strand_id
1 'polypeptide(L)'
;MFNLGLSPITFNFLPDVPLRHLWDAVCLCLFVSFQLFFMAAATYAVIRLDLAFVAVASVLLEMTRMVMKMHAFVRTNGGRILDGKLKVDSEETASNELVRYPSLSQFTYYFFAPTFIYQDSYPRTSRIDWSFAIARLLEVVGVMFFMANIHERYIEPNFQNFGKEQITPGDLVVKLFSMILPGFLIFLSGFYCVLHAWLNFTAEVLRFSDRMYYKDWWTAHNYDSFYRNWNVVVHDWLYEYIYKDMFHYVFRGSKTASSITVFLVSAIIHEYILSTGLRFFLPVMFSFFGVLGVIVVFLTRKVNRTAGNLFLWFSLSLGNGLMVSLYAMESYARDNCPVNNDSWLNYFIPVILTCNGLK
;
A
#
# COMPACT_ATOMS: atom_id res chain seq x y z
N MET A 1 -15.95 31.88 11.21
CA MET A 1 -17.08 31.11 11.77
C MET A 1 -18.25 31.24 10.79
N PHE A 2 -18.22 30.46 9.70
CA PHE A 2 -19.32 30.45 8.72
C PHE A 2 -20.25 29.32 9.10
N ASN A 3 -21.35 29.67 9.76
CA ASN A 3 -22.43 28.75 10.09
C ASN A 3 -23.31 28.61 8.84
N LEU A 4 -22.92 27.73 7.93
CA LEU A 4 -23.80 27.28 6.85
C LEU A 4 -24.91 26.48 7.53
N GLY A 5 -26.04 27.14 7.78
CA GLY A 5 -27.25 26.60 8.43
C GLY A 5 -27.93 25.50 7.63
N LEU A 6 -27.18 24.46 7.26
CA LEU A 6 -27.71 23.20 6.78
C LEU A 6 -28.17 22.43 8.01
N SER A 7 -29.49 22.43 8.24
CA SER A 7 -30.11 21.47 9.16
C SER A 7 -29.62 20.06 8.81
N PRO A 8 -29.36 19.18 9.78
CA PRO A 8 -29.16 17.76 9.46
C PRO A 8 -30.43 17.29 8.75
N ILE A 9 -30.31 17.00 7.46
CA ILE A 9 -31.39 16.35 6.71
C ILE A 9 -31.48 14.94 7.28
N THR A 10 -32.29 14.76 8.31
CA THR A 10 -32.73 13.45 8.77
C THR A 10 -33.62 12.89 7.67
N PHE A 11 -33.02 12.12 6.77
CA PHE A 11 -33.78 11.27 5.86
C PHE A 11 -34.45 10.16 6.69
N ASN A 12 -35.58 10.49 7.33
CA ASN A 12 -36.57 9.53 7.80
C ASN A 12 -37.36 8.96 6.60
N PHE A 13 -36.64 8.48 5.59
CA PHE A 13 -37.24 7.97 4.38
C PHE A 13 -36.95 6.48 4.29
N LEU A 14 -37.96 5.70 4.67
CA LEU A 14 -38.62 4.69 3.83
C LEU A 14 -39.33 3.67 4.75
N PRO A 15 -40.67 3.76 4.90
CA PRO A 15 -41.44 2.83 5.74
C PRO A 15 -41.51 1.41 5.16
N ASP A 16 -41.25 1.26 3.85
CA ASP A 16 -41.29 -0.03 3.16
C ASP A 16 -39.90 -0.69 3.09
N VAL A 17 -39.78 -1.85 3.74
CA VAL A 17 -38.60 -2.74 3.74
C VAL A 17 -37.99 -2.97 2.34
N PRO A 18 -38.75 -3.26 1.25
CA PRO A 18 -38.16 -3.47 -0.06
C PRO A 18 -37.52 -2.21 -0.66
N LEU A 19 -38.10 -1.03 -0.40
CA LEU A 19 -37.58 0.23 -0.92
C LEU A 19 -36.27 0.63 -0.20
N ARG A 20 -36.15 0.29 1.09
CA ARG A 20 -34.90 0.45 1.86
C ARG A 20 -33.79 -0.45 1.32
N HIS A 21 -34.06 -1.73 1.05
CA HIS A 21 -33.06 -2.62 0.45
C HIS A 21 -32.61 -2.17 -0.93
N LEU A 22 -33.54 -1.65 -1.75
CA LEU A 22 -33.20 -1.07 -3.05
C LEU A 22 -32.30 0.15 -2.87
N TRP A 23 -32.62 1.04 -1.93
CA TRP A 23 -31.80 2.22 -1.63
C TRP A 23 -30.38 1.85 -1.18
N ASP A 24 -30.26 0.91 -0.23
CA ASP A 24 -28.96 0.43 0.27
C ASP A 24 -28.13 -0.18 -0.87
N ALA A 25 -28.76 -0.97 -1.75
CA ALA A 25 -28.10 -1.55 -2.92
C ALA A 25 -27.63 -0.47 -3.91
N VAL A 26 -28.47 0.54 -4.20
CA VAL A 26 -28.10 1.66 -5.08
C VAL A 26 -26.93 2.44 -4.50
N CYS A 27 -26.97 2.80 -3.20
CA CYS A 27 -25.87 3.50 -2.54
C CYS A 27 -24.57 2.69 -2.56
N LEU A 28 -24.64 1.37 -2.32
CA LEU A 28 -23.47 0.49 -2.40
C LEU A 28 -22.90 0.43 -3.82
N CYS A 29 -23.75 0.24 -4.82
CA CYS A 29 -23.34 0.24 -6.23
C CYS A 29 -22.67 1.57 -6.61
N LEU A 30 -23.28 2.70 -6.25
CA LEU A 30 -22.70 4.02 -6.50
C LEU A 30 -21.33 4.20 -5.83
N PHE A 31 -21.18 3.74 -4.58
CA PHE A 31 -19.91 3.82 -3.87
C PHE A 31 -18.83 2.96 -4.53
N VAL A 32 -19.14 1.71 -4.89
CA VAL A 32 -18.19 0.81 -5.57
C VAL A 32 -17.82 1.39 -6.94
N SER A 33 -18.79 1.85 -7.72
CA SER A 33 -18.53 2.50 -9.02
C SER A 33 -17.68 3.76 -8.87
N PHE A 34 -17.91 4.58 -7.84
CA PHE A 34 -17.08 5.75 -7.56
C PHE A 34 -15.63 5.37 -7.25
N GLN A 35 -15.39 4.36 -6.42
CA GLN A 35 -14.05 3.88 -6.11
C GLN A 35 -13.32 3.38 -7.37
N LEU A 36 -13.99 2.54 -8.17
CA LEU A 36 -13.43 2.03 -9.43
C LEU A 36 -13.13 3.16 -10.42
N PHE A 37 -14.05 4.12 -10.56
CA PHE A 37 -13.85 5.29 -11.39
C PHE A 37 -12.67 6.14 -10.90
N PHE A 38 -12.54 6.36 -9.59
CA PHE A 38 -11.44 7.13 -9.01
C PHE A 38 -10.08 6.48 -9.30
N MET A 39 -9.96 5.16 -9.14
CA MET A 39 -8.75 4.42 -9.48
C MET A 39 -8.43 4.51 -10.98
N ALA A 40 -9.44 4.31 -11.84
CA ALA A 40 -9.28 4.38 -13.29
C ALA A 40 -8.90 5.79 -13.76
N ALA A 41 -9.51 6.83 -13.18
CA ALA A 41 -9.22 8.22 -13.51
C ALA A 41 -7.78 8.61 -13.13
N ALA A 42 -7.30 8.18 -11.95
CA ALA A 42 -5.92 8.40 -11.55
C ALA A 42 -4.93 7.71 -12.51
N THR A 43 -5.19 6.46 -12.87
CA THR A 43 -4.36 5.71 -13.83
C THR A 43 -4.37 6.30 -15.21
N TYR A 44 -5.54 6.69 -15.70
CA TYR A 44 -5.67 7.40 -16.97
C TYR A 44 -4.88 8.72 -16.96
N ALA A 45 -4.99 9.51 -15.88
CA ALA A 45 -4.27 10.76 -15.75
C ALA A 45 -2.75 10.58 -15.77
N VAL A 46 -2.20 9.64 -15.00
CA VAL A 46 -0.73 9.43 -14.96
C VAL A 46 -0.17 8.91 -16.28
N ILE A 47 -0.93 8.06 -17.00
CA ILE A 47 -0.53 7.56 -18.32
C ILE A 47 -0.60 8.69 -19.35
N ARG A 48 -1.66 9.52 -19.32
CA ARG A 48 -1.85 10.62 -20.27
C ARG A 48 -0.85 11.76 -20.08
N LEU A 49 -0.47 12.04 -18.84
CA LEU A 49 0.48 13.11 -18.50
C LEU A 49 1.94 12.71 -18.70
N ASP A 50 2.21 11.46 -19.09
CA ASP A 50 3.56 10.96 -19.38
C ASP A 50 4.55 11.21 -18.23
N LEU A 51 4.08 11.10 -16.98
CA LEU A 51 4.89 11.43 -15.80
C LEU A 51 6.03 10.42 -15.59
N ALA A 52 7.11 10.89 -14.94
CA ALA A 52 8.20 10.03 -14.50
C ALA A 52 7.76 9.03 -13.42
N PHE A 53 8.45 7.88 -13.34
CA PHE A 53 8.11 6.75 -12.45
C PHE A 53 7.77 7.18 -11.02
N VAL A 54 8.62 8.00 -10.38
CA VAL A 54 8.42 8.44 -8.99
C VAL A 54 7.13 9.23 -8.83
N ALA A 55 6.82 10.14 -9.76
CA ALA A 55 5.59 10.93 -9.73
C ALA A 55 4.35 10.04 -9.94
N VAL A 56 4.43 9.09 -10.87
CA VAL A 56 3.36 8.09 -11.08
C VAL A 56 3.13 7.29 -9.80
N ALA A 57 4.19 6.74 -9.21
CA ALA A 57 4.12 5.97 -7.97
C ALA A 57 3.53 6.79 -6.83
N SER A 58 3.91 8.06 -6.65
CA SER A 58 3.32 8.96 -5.64
C SER A 58 1.83 9.15 -5.84
N VAL A 59 1.36 9.42 -7.07
CA VAL A 59 -0.07 9.60 -7.37
C VAL A 59 -0.85 8.31 -7.11
N LEU A 60 -0.32 7.15 -7.52
CA LEU A 60 -0.99 5.86 -7.33
C LEU A 60 -1.02 5.42 -5.86
N LEU A 61 0.04 5.68 -5.10
CA LEU A 61 0.08 5.44 -3.66
C LEU A 61 -0.92 6.34 -2.92
N GLU A 62 -1.01 7.62 -3.28
CA GLU A 62 -2.01 8.55 -2.73
C GLU A 62 -3.43 8.13 -3.10
N MET A 63 -3.67 7.73 -4.35
CA MET A 63 -4.95 7.20 -4.76
C MET A 63 -5.34 5.96 -3.93
N THR A 64 -4.42 5.00 -3.77
CA THR A 64 -4.64 3.79 -2.96
C THR A 64 -4.95 4.15 -1.51
N ARG A 65 -4.18 5.09 -0.94
CA ARG A 65 -4.39 5.62 0.41
C ARG A 65 -5.80 6.17 0.59
N MET A 66 -6.28 6.96 -0.37
CA MET A 66 -7.63 7.55 -0.33
C MET A 66 -8.71 6.48 -0.46
N VAL A 67 -8.56 5.50 -1.36
CA VAL A 67 -9.49 4.38 -1.51
C VAL A 67 -9.63 3.60 -0.20
N MET A 68 -8.50 3.24 0.43
CA MET A 68 -8.47 2.54 1.71
C MET A 68 -9.21 3.32 2.80
N LYS A 69 -8.95 4.64 2.91
CA LYS A 69 -9.61 5.49 3.90
C LYS A 69 -11.10 5.66 3.68
N MET A 70 -11.51 5.85 2.42
CA MET A 70 -12.92 5.97 2.08
C MET A 70 -13.67 4.66 2.37
N HIS A 71 -13.07 3.51 2.06
CA HIS A 71 -13.61 2.20 2.42
C HIS A 71 -13.74 2.04 3.94
N ALA A 72 -12.69 2.32 4.70
CA ALA A 72 -12.69 2.25 6.16
C ALA A 72 -13.78 3.13 6.79
N PHE A 73 -13.91 4.37 6.33
CA PHE A 73 -14.95 5.29 6.80
C PHE A 73 -16.36 4.74 6.57
N VAL A 74 -16.66 4.27 5.35
CA VAL A 74 -17.99 3.73 5.02
C VAL A 74 -18.26 2.42 5.76
N ARG A 75 -17.28 1.51 5.82
CA ARG A 75 -17.42 0.20 6.46
C ARG A 75 -17.60 0.28 7.98
N THR A 76 -16.87 1.19 8.64
CA THR A 76 -17.00 1.43 10.09
C THR A 76 -18.34 2.07 10.42
N ASN A 77 -18.74 3.14 9.72
CA ASN A 77 -20.01 3.82 10.01
C ASN A 77 -21.23 2.99 9.60
N GLY A 78 -21.17 2.29 8.46
CA GLY A 78 -22.23 1.37 8.03
C GLY A 78 -22.47 0.25 9.03
N GLY A 79 -21.39 -0.36 9.56
CA GLY A 79 -21.50 -1.38 10.62
C GLY A 79 -22.17 -0.84 11.90
N ARG A 80 -21.81 0.38 12.33
CA ARG A 80 -22.42 1.02 13.51
C ARG A 80 -23.91 1.33 13.32
N ILE A 81 -24.32 1.72 12.11
CA ILE A 81 -25.74 1.95 11.77
C ILE A 81 -26.51 0.62 11.88
N LEU A 82 -25.99 -0.45 11.29
CA LEU A 82 -26.65 -1.76 11.27
C LEU A 82 -26.74 -2.40 12.65
N ASP A 83 -25.70 -2.25 13.48
CA ASP A 83 -25.70 -2.72 14.86
C ASP A 83 -26.61 -1.88 15.80
N GLY A 84 -27.17 -0.76 15.32
CA GLY A 84 -27.88 0.21 16.17
C GLY A 84 -26.97 0.92 17.19
N LYS A 85 -25.65 0.88 16.97
CA LYS A 85 -24.58 1.31 17.90
C LYS A 85 -23.97 2.66 17.55
N LEU A 86 -24.72 3.61 16.98
CA LEU A 86 -24.28 5.02 16.96
C LEU A 86 -24.47 5.65 18.35
N LYS A 87 -23.78 5.07 19.33
CA LYS A 87 -23.51 5.61 20.65
C LYS A 87 -21.99 5.73 20.73
N VAL A 88 -21.50 6.95 20.93
CA VAL A 88 -20.06 7.21 21.12
C VAL A 88 -19.65 6.66 22.49
N ASP A 89 -18.43 6.10 22.56
CA ASP A 89 -17.73 5.68 23.79
C ASP A 89 -17.37 6.87 24.70
N SER A 90 -18.39 7.59 25.16
CA SER A 90 -18.27 8.57 26.24
C SER A 90 -19.52 8.40 27.10
N GLU A 91 -19.34 7.77 28.26
CA GLU A 91 -20.39 7.51 29.22
C GLU A 91 -21.10 8.78 29.69
N GLU A 92 -22.33 8.58 30.13
CA GLU A 92 -23.20 9.51 30.89
C GLU A 92 -23.87 10.65 30.11
N THR A 93 -24.88 10.31 29.29
CA THR A 93 -26.26 10.72 29.60
C THR A 93 -27.27 9.90 28.80
N ALA A 94 -28.08 9.12 29.50
CA ALA A 94 -29.29 8.55 28.93
C ALA A 94 -30.32 9.67 28.71
N SER A 95 -30.38 10.23 27.50
CA SER A 95 -31.60 10.85 26.97
C SER A 95 -31.44 11.15 25.47
N ASN A 96 -32.37 10.60 24.69
CA ASN A 96 -32.66 10.86 23.27
C ASN A 96 -31.71 10.30 22.20
N GLU A 97 -32.23 9.22 21.58
CA GLU A 97 -32.07 8.66 20.24
C GLU A 97 -31.67 9.64 19.11
N LEU A 98 -30.46 10.17 19.13
CA LEU A 98 -29.88 10.84 17.96
C LEU A 98 -28.64 10.09 17.52
N VAL A 99 -28.82 9.30 16.46
CA VAL A 99 -27.72 8.80 15.63
C VAL A 99 -26.82 9.98 15.27
N ARG A 100 -25.66 10.10 15.93
CA ARG A 100 -24.72 11.19 15.67
C ARG A 100 -23.80 10.78 14.54
N TYR A 101 -24.11 11.25 13.34
CA TYR A 101 -23.22 11.08 12.19
C TYR A 101 -21.89 11.81 12.42
N PRO A 102 -20.77 11.25 11.91
CA PRO A 102 -19.49 11.92 11.98
C PRO A 102 -19.54 13.24 11.22
N SER A 103 -19.03 14.30 11.85
CA SER A 103 -18.97 15.62 11.25
C SER A 103 -17.94 15.66 10.11
N LEU A 104 -18.13 16.58 9.17
CA LEU A 104 -17.15 16.80 8.09
C LEU A 104 -15.75 17.09 8.65
N SER A 105 -15.65 17.81 9.76
CA SER A 105 -14.36 18.10 10.41
C SER A 105 -13.64 16.84 10.90
N GLN A 106 -14.37 15.86 11.42
CA GLN A 106 -13.79 14.58 11.86
C GLN A 106 -13.30 13.78 10.66
N PHE A 107 -14.12 13.70 9.60
CA PHE A 107 -13.73 13.05 8.37
C PHE A 107 -12.49 13.69 7.75
N THR A 108 -12.44 15.03 7.65
CA THR A 108 -11.28 15.73 7.09
C THR A 108 -10.02 15.50 7.91
N TYR A 109 -10.13 15.48 9.25
CA TYR A 109 -8.99 15.17 10.11
C TYR A 109 -8.48 13.74 9.87
N TYR A 110 -9.38 12.75 9.87
CA TYR A 110 -9.05 11.36 9.55
C TYR A 110 -8.43 11.23 8.15
N PHE A 111 -8.95 11.95 7.17
CA PHE A 111 -8.49 11.87 5.79
C PHE A 111 -6.99 12.22 5.65
N PHE A 112 -6.47 13.10 6.49
CA PHE A 112 -5.03 13.44 6.54
C PHE A 112 -4.24 12.71 7.64
N ALA A 113 -4.88 12.22 8.70
CA ALA A 113 -4.21 11.51 9.79
C ALA A 113 -3.40 10.29 9.30
N PRO A 114 -2.22 9.98 9.87
CA PRO A 114 -1.36 8.87 9.44
C PRO A 114 -1.87 7.50 9.93
N THR A 115 -3.17 7.23 9.76
CA THR A 115 -3.82 5.95 10.09
C THR A 115 -4.87 5.62 9.04
N PHE A 116 -5.14 4.33 8.84
CA PHE A 116 -6.19 3.84 7.95
C PHE A 116 -7.42 3.34 8.70
N ILE A 117 -7.39 3.22 10.02
CA ILE A 117 -8.55 2.84 10.81
C ILE A 117 -9.35 4.10 11.16
N TYR A 118 -10.64 4.13 10.81
CA TYR A 118 -11.52 5.25 11.14
C TYR A 118 -11.98 5.20 12.60
N GLN A 119 -11.84 6.31 13.32
CA GLN A 119 -12.36 6.56 14.66
C GLN A 119 -12.88 8.01 14.75
N ASP A 120 -13.86 8.26 15.62
CA ASP A 120 -14.45 9.61 15.74
C ASP A 120 -13.56 10.60 16.50
N SER A 121 -12.65 10.06 17.32
CA SER A 121 -11.66 10.81 18.09
C SER A 121 -10.36 10.02 18.15
N TYR A 122 -9.25 10.72 17.95
CA TYR A 122 -7.91 10.15 18.05
C TYR A 122 -7.14 10.82 19.19
N PRO A 123 -6.18 10.12 19.82
CA PRO A 123 -5.31 10.74 20.82
C PRO A 123 -4.48 11.86 20.17
N ARG A 124 -4.45 13.04 20.82
CA ARG A 124 -3.80 14.24 20.28
C ARG A 124 -2.70 14.76 21.18
N THR A 125 -1.64 15.29 20.58
CA THR A 125 -0.63 16.07 21.31
C THR A 125 -1.13 17.48 21.60
N SER A 126 -0.66 18.08 22.69
CA SER A 126 -1.09 19.42 23.12
C SER A 126 -0.57 20.52 22.19
N ARG A 127 0.70 20.41 21.77
CA ARG A 127 1.40 21.36 20.90
C ARG A 127 2.12 20.64 19.77
N ILE A 128 2.46 21.39 18.73
CA ILE A 128 3.33 20.94 17.63
C ILE A 128 4.77 21.25 18.03
N ASP A 129 5.64 20.25 17.98
CA ASP A 129 7.09 20.40 18.05
C ASP A 129 7.65 20.61 16.62
N TRP A 130 7.80 21.88 16.24
CA TRP A 130 8.31 22.24 14.91
C TRP A 130 9.75 21.80 14.67
N SER A 131 10.58 21.75 15.71
CA SER A 131 11.97 21.28 15.58
C SER A 131 11.98 19.80 15.20
N PHE A 132 11.15 18.99 15.87
CA PHE A 132 10.97 17.59 15.50
C PHE A 132 10.39 17.43 14.08
N ALA A 133 9.34 18.17 13.74
CA ALA A 133 8.71 18.11 12.43
C ALA A 133 9.69 18.46 11.30
N ILE A 134 10.44 19.56 11.43
CA ILE A 134 11.44 19.99 10.44
C ILE A 134 12.56 18.96 10.34
N ALA A 135 13.03 18.39 11.45
CA ALA A 135 14.04 17.32 11.41
C ALA A 135 13.55 16.08 10.64
N ARG A 136 12.32 15.62 10.89
CA ARG A 136 11.72 14.50 10.13
C ARG A 136 11.58 14.84 8.63
N LEU A 137 11.23 16.08 8.29
CA LEU A 137 11.14 16.51 6.89
C LEU A 137 12.51 16.55 6.21
N LEU A 138 13.55 17.03 6.88
CA LEU A 138 14.92 17.01 6.37
C LEU A 138 15.44 15.58 6.17
N GLU A 139 15.07 14.65 7.04
CA GLU A 139 15.36 13.21 6.86
C GLU A 139 14.70 12.66 5.59
N VAL A 140 13.44 12.99 5.31
CA VAL A 140 12.76 12.60 4.06
C VAL A 140 13.54 13.10 2.84
N VAL A 141 13.93 14.38 2.84
CA VAL A 141 14.74 14.96 1.76
C VAL A 141 16.08 14.23 1.61
N GLY A 142 16.81 14.03 2.72
CA GLY A 142 18.11 13.34 2.70
C GLY A 142 18.02 11.90 2.17
N VAL A 143 16.98 11.16 2.57
CA VAL A 143 16.77 9.78 2.10
C VAL A 143 16.36 9.74 0.64
N MET A 144 15.57 10.69 0.15
CA MET A 144 15.25 10.80 -1.28
C MET A 144 16.52 11.04 -2.12
N PHE A 145 17.39 11.96 -1.69
CA PHE A 145 18.70 12.16 -2.34
C PHE A 145 19.56 10.90 -2.31
N PHE A 146 19.58 10.18 -1.19
CA PHE A 146 20.33 8.93 -1.07
C PHE A 146 19.82 7.86 -2.05
N MET A 147 18.50 7.69 -2.17
CA MET A 147 17.92 6.73 -3.14
C MET A 147 18.20 7.14 -4.59
N ALA A 148 18.17 8.44 -4.93
CA ALA A 148 18.55 8.93 -6.25
C ALA A 148 20.03 8.62 -6.56
N ASN A 149 20.92 8.81 -5.59
CA ASN A 149 22.33 8.42 -5.73
C ASN A 149 22.50 6.92 -5.95
N ILE A 150 21.72 6.07 -5.26
CA ILE A 150 21.77 4.62 -5.50
C ILE A 150 21.37 4.30 -6.94
N HIS A 151 20.32 4.94 -7.45
CA HIS A 151 19.86 4.75 -8.82
C HIS A 151 20.95 5.12 -9.84
N GLU A 152 21.46 6.34 -9.79
CA GLU A 152 22.44 6.88 -10.74
C GLU A 152 23.80 6.16 -10.67
N ARG A 153 24.21 5.69 -9.49
CA ARG A 153 25.55 5.10 -9.30
C ARG A 153 25.60 3.59 -9.39
N TYR A 154 24.49 2.89 -9.15
CA TYR A 154 24.48 1.43 -9.10
C TYR A 154 23.52 0.82 -10.12
N ILE A 155 22.26 1.28 -10.17
CA ILE A 155 21.24 0.64 -11.02
C ILE A 155 21.48 0.97 -12.49
N GLU A 156 21.58 2.26 -12.81
CA GLU A 156 21.73 2.73 -14.18
C GLU A 156 23.01 2.19 -14.84
N PRO A 157 24.21 2.29 -14.24
CA PRO A 157 25.42 1.76 -14.86
C PRO A 157 25.39 0.25 -15.10
N ASN A 158 24.67 -0.49 -14.25
CA ASN A 158 24.60 -1.95 -14.34
C ASN A 158 23.66 -2.45 -15.46
N PHE A 159 22.60 -1.70 -15.77
CA PHE A 159 21.54 -2.13 -16.69
C PHE A 159 21.32 -1.24 -17.93
N GLN A 160 21.88 -0.03 -18.01
CA GLN A 160 21.69 0.89 -19.15
C GLN A 160 22.03 0.28 -20.53
N ASN A 161 22.96 -0.68 -20.57
CA ASN A 161 23.39 -1.36 -21.79
C ASN A 161 22.68 -2.70 -22.02
N PHE A 162 21.74 -3.07 -21.15
CA PHE A 162 20.99 -4.32 -21.30
C PHE A 162 20.22 -4.31 -22.63
N GLY A 163 20.48 -5.29 -23.48
CA GLY A 163 19.92 -5.37 -24.85
C GLY A 163 20.82 -4.80 -25.95
N LYS A 164 21.81 -3.97 -25.61
CA LYS A 164 22.88 -3.52 -26.53
C LYS A 164 24.07 -4.47 -26.52
N GLU A 165 24.41 -4.99 -25.33
CA GLU A 165 25.49 -5.96 -25.13
C GLU A 165 24.97 -7.39 -25.06
N GLN A 166 25.75 -8.36 -25.53
CA GLN A 166 25.48 -9.79 -25.29
C GLN A 166 25.93 -10.12 -23.87
N ILE A 167 25.03 -10.67 -23.05
CA ILE A 167 25.28 -11.00 -21.65
C ILE A 167 25.38 -12.52 -21.54
N THR A 168 26.50 -13.01 -21.03
CA THR A 168 26.62 -14.44 -20.73
C THR A 168 25.82 -14.78 -19.48
N PRO A 169 25.38 -16.04 -19.28
CA PRO A 169 24.72 -16.45 -18.04
C PRO A 169 25.54 -16.15 -16.77
N GLY A 170 26.88 -16.20 -16.87
CA GLY A 170 27.78 -15.83 -15.77
C GLY A 170 27.71 -14.33 -15.44
N ASP A 171 27.74 -13.47 -16.46
CA ASP A 171 27.61 -12.03 -16.30
C ASP A 171 26.25 -11.64 -15.72
N LEU A 172 25.18 -12.33 -16.14
CA LEU A 172 23.84 -12.13 -15.58
C LEU A 172 23.84 -12.40 -14.07
N VAL A 173 24.42 -13.52 -13.63
CA VAL A 173 24.53 -13.84 -12.20
C VAL A 173 25.29 -12.73 -11.47
N VAL A 174 26.43 -12.27 -12.00
CA VAL A 174 27.20 -11.17 -11.39
C VAL A 174 26.36 -9.89 -11.29
N LYS A 175 25.65 -9.51 -12.36
CA LYS A 175 24.76 -8.34 -12.36
C LYS A 175 23.65 -8.48 -11.31
N LEU A 176 23.00 -9.64 -11.18
CA LEU A 176 21.97 -9.90 -10.17
C LEU A 176 22.52 -9.82 -8.73
N PHE A 177 23.68 -10.44 -8.48
CA PHE A 177 24.33 -10.39 -7.16
C PHE A 177 24.77 -8.98 -6.79
N SER A 178 25.26 -8.19 -7.75
CA SER A 178 25.67 -6.80 -7.52
C SER A 178 24.53 -5.91 -7.02
N MET A 179 23.27 -6.27 -7.31
CA MET A 179 22.08 -5.52 -6.93
C MET A 179 21.49 -5.93 -5.58
N ILE A 180 22.00 -6.97 -4.91
CA ILE A 180 21.51 -7.38 -3.59
C ILE A 180 21.64 -6.25 -2.58
N LEU A 181 22.82 -5.63 -2.49
CA LEU A 181 23.05 -4.54 -1.55
C LEU A 181 22.28 -3.26 -1.95
N PRO A 182 22.37 -2.73 -3.19
CA PRO A 182 21.58 -1.58 -3.63
C PRO A 182 20.06 -1.77 -3.43
N GLY A 183 19.51 -2.92 -3.85
CA GLY A 183 18.08 -3.20 -3.72
C GLY A 183 17.62 -3.28 -2.27
N PHE A 184 18.44 -3.91 -1.40
CA PHE A 184 18.15 -3.97 0.02
C PHE A 184 18.25 -2.60 0.70
N LEU A 185 19.21 -1.76 0.32
CA LEU A 185 19.31 -0.38 0.81
C LEU A 185 18.10 0.46 0.40
N ILE A 186 17.62 0.33 -0.84
CA ILE A 186 16.39 1.00 -1.30
C ILE A 186 15.18 0.57 -0.45
N PHE A 187 15.07 -0.72 -0.15
CA PHE A 187 14.00 -1.24 0.71
C PHE A 187 14.04 -0.63 2.12
N LEU A 188 15.21 -0.60 2.77
CA LEU A 188 15.38 0.01 4.09
C LEU A 188 15.18 1.52 4.07
N SER A 189 15.67 2.21 3.04
CA SER A 189 15.48 3.64 2.83
C SER A 189 14.01 3.99 2.61
N GLY A 190 13.29 3.24 1.77
CA GLY A 190 11.87 3.42 1.55
C GLY A 190 11.05 3.22 2.82
N PHE A 191 11.37 2.19 3.61
CA PHE A 191 10.80 1.98 4.94
C PHE A 191 10.98 3.17 5.86
N TYR A 192 12.22 3.62 6.02
CA TYR A 192 12.54 4.72 6.92
C TYR A 192 11.91 6.03 6.43
N CYS A 193 12.01 6.33 5.13
CA CYS A 193 11.46 7.53 4.52
C CYS A 193 9.95 7.63 4.75
N VAL A 194 9.21 6.57 4.45
CA VAL A 194 7.75 6.60 4.52
C VAL A 194 7.26 6.34 5.95
N LEU A 195 7.56 5.17 6.52
CA LEU A 195 6.93 4.73 7.77
C LEU A 195 7.50 5.41 9.01
N HIS A 196 8.75 5.86 8.96
CA HIS A 196 9.36 6.60 10.05
C HIS A 196 9.26 8.12 9.83
N ALA A 197 10.00 8.67 8.87
CA ALA A 197 10.17 10.10 8.75
C ALA A 197 8.88 10.82 8.29
N TRP A 198 8.27 10.39 7.18
CA TRP A 198 7.06 11.01 6.63
C TRP A 198 5.82 10.87 7.54
N LEU A 199 5.56 9.66 8.06
CA LEU A 199 4.42 9.48 8.97
C LEU A 199 4.61 10.24 10.28
N ASN A 200 5.81 10.30 10.86
CA ASN A 200 6.03 11.12 12.07
C ASN A 200 5.95 12.63 11.79
N PHE A 201 6.42 13.09 10.63
CA PHE A 201 6.24 14.48 10.20
C PHE A 201 4.76 14.86 10.12
N THR A 202 3.98 14.07 9.38
CA THR A 202 2.53 14.31 9.22
C THR A 202 1.78 14.18 10.55
N ALA A 203 2.17 13.22 11.40
CA ALA A 203 1.61 13.08 12.75
C ALA A 203 1.85 14.32 13.61
N GLU A 204 3.07 14.86 13.61
CA GLU A 204 3.41 16.03 14.40
C GLU A 204 2.61 17.26 13.95
N VAL A 205 2.59 17.53 12.63
CA VAL A 205 1.84 18.66 12.05
C VAL A 205 0.34 18.56 12.35
N LEU A 206 -0.23 17.34 12.35
CA LEU A 206 -1.63 17.12 12.66
C LEU A 206 -1.93 17.01 14.15
N ARG A 207 -0.91 17.01 15.02
CA ARG A 207 -1.02 16.70 16.46
C ARG A 207 -1.63 15.31 16.72
N PHE A 208 -1.27 14.33 15.90
CA PHE A 208 -1.63 12.93 16.07
C PHE A 208 -0.63 12.24 16.99
N SER A 209 -1.13 11.63 18.08
CA SER A 209 -0.27 11.06 19.13
C SER A 209 -0.02 9.56 18.97
N ASP A 210 -0.84 8.84 18.20
CA ASP A 210 -0.62 7.41 17.95
C ASP A 210 0.43 7.23 16.87
N ARG A 211 1.65 6.85 17.26
CA ARG A 211 2.82 6.81 16.36
C ARG A 211 3.37 5.41 16.15
N MET A 212 2.58 4.37 16.43
CA MET A 212 2.99 2.98 16.24
C MET A 212 2.82 2.52 14.79
N TYR A 213 3.59 3.10 13.86
CA TYR A 213 3.49 2.76 12.43
C TYR A 213 4.14 1.44 12.05
N TYR A 214 5.09 0.98 12.86
CA TYR A 214 5.81 -0.28 12.73
C TYR A 214 6.28 -0.75 14.12
N LYS A 215 6.60 -2.04 14.21
CA LYS A 215 7.20 -2.68 15.40
C LYS A 215 8.61 -3.15 15.07
N ASP A 216 9.27 -3.88 15.98
CA ASP A 216 10.61 -4.42 15.83
C ASP A 216 10.68 -5.59 14.82
N TRP A 217 10.23 -5.35 13.59
CA TRP A 217 10.17 -6.35 12.51
C TRP A 217 11.53 -6.95 12.16
N TRP A 218 12.63 -6.24 12.44
CA TRP A 218 13.99 -6.72 12.22
C TRP A 218 14.39 -7.89 13.16
N THR A 219 13.68 -8.05 14.29
CA THR A 219 13.85 -9.19 15.21
C THR A 219 12.94 -10.36 14.88
N ALA A 220 12.10 -10.23 13.84
CA ALA A 220 11.18 -11.28 13.43
C ALA A 220 11.93 -12.55 13.00
N HIS A 221 11.42 -13.69 13.44
CA HIS A 221 12.01 -15.01 13.17
C HIS A 221 11.22 -15.82 12.14
N ASN A 222 10.08 -15.31 11.70
CA ASN A 222 9.26 -15.90 10.66
C ASN A 222 8.52 -14.79 9.89
N TYR A 223 8.05 -15.13 8.70
CA TYR A 223 7.39 -14.16 7.82
C TYR A 223 6.03 -13.70 8.35
N ASP A 224 5.35 -14.54 9.13
CA ASP A 224 4.08 -14.17 9.77
C ASP A 224 4.25 -13.01 10.76
N SER A 225 5.31 -13.02 11.57
CA SER A 225 5.67 -11.92 12.46
C SER A 225 6.14 -10.69 11.67
N PHE A 226 6.96 -10.89 10.64
CA PHE A 226 7.47 -9.80 9.79
C PHE A 226 6.32 -8.99 9.15
N TYR A 227 5.37 -9.65 8.48
CA TYR A 227 4.26 -8.95 7.80
C TYR A 227 3.36 -8.17 8.77
N ARG A 228 3.21 -8.63 10.02
CA ARG A 228 2.43 -7.94 11.06
C ARG A 228 3.15 -6.72 11.63
N ASN A 229 4.48 -6.74 11.64
CA ASN A 229 5.29 -5.74 12.33
C ASN A 229 5.90 -4.69 11.39
N TRP A 230 6.06 -4.99 10.10
CA TRP A 230 6.71 -4.12 9.12
C TRP A 230 5.95 -2.81 8.88
N ASN A 231 4.67 -2.90 8.52
CA ASN A 231 3.79 -1.78 8.24
C ASN A 231 2.46 -2.00 8.95
N VAL A 232 2.41 -1.59 10.21
CA VAL A 232 1.25 -1.78 11.08
C VAL A 232 0.03 -1.04 10.52
N VAL A 233 0.22 0.13 9.91
CA VAL A 233 -0.88 0.95 9.35
C VAL A 233 -1.66 0.20 8.26
N VAL A 234 -0.94 -0.40 7.31
CA VAL A 234 -1.57 -1.21 6.24
C VAL A 234 -2.04 -2.55 6.78
N HIS A 235 -1.24 -3.19 7.65
CA HIS A 235 -1.59 -4.47 8.25
C HIS A 235 -2.93 -4.39 8.99
N ASP A 236 -3.12 -3.38 9.83
CA ASP A 236 -4.32 -3.22 10.65
C ASP A 236 -5.54 -2.96 9.78
N TRP A 237 -5.40 -2.19 8.69
CA TRP A 237 -6.47 -2.00 7.72
C TRP A 237 -6.85 -3.30 7.01
N LEU A 238 -5.85 -4.06 6.54
CA LEU A 238 -6.07 -5.36 5.90
C LEU A 238 -6.73 -6.34 6.86
N TYR A 239 -6.31 -6.32 8.13
CA TYR A 239 -6.88 -7.19 9.15
C TYR A 239 -8.33 -6.81 9.47
N GLU A 240 -8.60 -5.52 9.72
CA GLU A 240 -9.91 -5.04 10.15
C GLU A 240 -10.96 -5.16 9.04
N TYR A 241 -10.62 -4.75 7.82
CA TYR A 241 -11.61 -4.55 6.76
C TYR A 241 -11.61 -5.67 5.71
N ILE A 242 -10.52 -6.42 5.56
CA ILE A 242 -10.46 -7.54 4.60
C ILE A 242 -10.48 -8.88 5.33
N TYR A 243 -9.55 -9.13 6.25
CA TYR A 243 -9.42 -10.42 6.91
C TYR A 243 -10.67 -10.78 7.70
N LYS A 244 -11.13 -9.90 8.61
CA LYS A 244 -12.32 -10.15 9.43
C LYS A 244 -13.56 -10.36 8.56
N ASP A 245 -13.75 -9.55 7.54
CA ASP A 245 -14.92 -9.65 6.67
C ASP A 245 -14.93 -10.94 5.86
N MET A 246 -13.77 -11.32 5.30
CA MET A 246 -13.61 -12.59 4.61
C MET A 246 -13.79 -13.78 5.56
N PHE A 247 -13.29 -13.69 6.79
CA PHE A 247 -13.40 -14.73 7.79
C PHE A 247 -14.84 -14.95 8.26
N HIS A 248 -15.56 -13.88 8.58
CA HIS A 248 -16.90 -13.95 9.15
C HIS A 248 -17.99 -14.15 8.08
N TYR A 249 -17.94 -13.41 6.97
CA TYR A 249 -19.06 -13.35 6.03
C TYR A 249 -18.86 -14.24 4.79
N VAL A 250 -17.62 -14.43 4.31
CA VAL A 250 -17.35 -15.16 3.06
C VAL A 250 -16.97 -16.62 3.30
N PHE A 251 -15.91 -16.86 4.08
CA PHE A 251 -15.34 -18.19 4.27
C PHE A 251 -15.75 -18.88 5.58
N ARG A 252 -16.73 -18.31 6.30
CA ARG A 252 -17.42 -18.92 7.46
C ARG A 252 -16.45 -19.58 8.47
N GLY A 253 -15.37 -18.90 8.84
CA GLY A 253 -14.40 -19.34 9.84
C GLY A 253 -13.09 -19.94 9.29
N SER A 254 -12.87 -19.98 7.97
CA SER A 254 -11.59 -20.45 7.41
C SER A 254 -10.49 -19.40 7.56
N LYS A 255 -9.55 -19.63 8.49
CA LYS A 255 -8.38 -18.76 8.70
C LYS A 255 -7.49 -18.72 7.46
N THR A 256 -7.24 -19.88 6.84
CA THR A 256 -6.32 -20.01 5.70
C THR A 256 -6.85 -19.28 4.47
N ALA A 257 -8.13 -19.48 4.10
CA ALA A 257 -8.73 -18.81 2.95
C ALA A 257 -8.75 -17.28 3.12
N SER A 258 -9.06 -16.81 4.34
CA SER A 258 -9.07 -15.38 4.66
C SER A 258 -7.67 -14.77 4.58
N SER A 259 -6.65 -15.46 5.12
CA SER A 259 -5.25 -15.02 5.01
C SER A 259 -4.76 -14.99 3.56
N ILE A 260 -5.04 -16.03 2.76
CA ILE A 260 -4.66 -16.08 1.34
C ILE A 260 -5.31 -14.92 0.57
N THR A 261 -6.57 -14.60 0.87
CA THR A 261 -7.28 -13.48 0.23
C THR A 261 -6.60 -12.14 0.52
N VAL A 262 -6.17 -11.92 1.77
CA VAL A 262 -5.42 -10.70 2.14
C VAL A 262 -4.10 -10.60 1.36
N PHE A 263 -3.33 -11.70 1.28
CA PHE A 263 -2.09 -11.72 0.51
C PHE A 263 -2.34 -11.46 -0.98
N LEU A 264 -3.38 -12.06 -1.55
CA LEU A 264 -3.74 -11.89 -2.96
C LEU A 264 -4.13 -10.44 -3.27
N VAL A 265 -5.03 -9.85 -2.46
CA VAL A 265 -5.44 -8.44 -2.62
C VAL A 265 -4.22 -7.52 -2.52
N SER A 266 -3.37 -7.73 -1.53
CA SER A 266 -2.15 -6.93 -1.37
C SER A 266 -1.20 -7.11 -2.56
N ALA A 267 -0.95 -8.34 -3.03
CA ALA A 267 -0.09 -8.63 -4.17
C ALA A 267 -0.57 -7.94 -5.46
N ILE A 268 -1.88 -8.00 -5.73
CA ILE A 268 -2.50 -7.36 -6.90
C ILE A 268 -2.29 -5.85 -6.87
N ILE A 269 -2.51 -5.20 -5.72
CA ILE A 269 -2.34 -3.74 -5.61
C ILE A 269 -0.88 -3.33 -5.77
N HIS A 270 0.08 -4.05 -5.17
CA HIS A 270 1.51 -3.76 -5.36
C HIS A 270 1.93 -3.91 -6.82
N GLU A 271 1.50 -4.99 -7.48
CA GLU A 271 1.79 -5.23 -8.88
C GLU A 271 1.16 -4.18 -9.78
N TYR A 272 -0.08 -3.78 -9.50
CA TYR A 272 -0.78 -2.71 -10.23
C TYR A 272 -0.03 -1.38 -10.17
N ILE A 273 0.46 -0.99 -8.98
CA ILE A 273 1.22 0.26 -8.81
C ILE A 273 2.53 0.20 -9.61
N LEU A 274 3.27 -0.91 -9.50
CA LEU A 274 4.54 -1.09 -10.21
C LEU A 274 4.35 -1.17 -11.73
N SER A 275 3.40 -1.97 -12.19
CA SER A 275 3.10 -2.16 -13.61
C SER A 275 2.62 -0.87 -14.28
N THR A 276 1.82 -0.06 -13.57
CA THR A 276 1.39 1.25 -14.08
C THR A 276 2.54 2.27 -14.03
N GLY A 277 3.33 2.26 -12.96
CA GLY A 277 4.50 3.13 -12.80
C GLY A 277 5.57 2.92 -13.87
N LEU A 278 5.90 1.65 -14.14
CA LEU A 278 6.94 1.24 -15.09
C LEU A 278 6.41 1.09 -16.53
N ARG A 279 5.09 1.14 -16.73
CA ARG A 279 4.40 1.08 -18.04
C ARG A 279 4.55 -0.24 -18.79
N PHE A 280 4.79 -1.31 -18.07
CA PHE A 280 4.76 -2.68 -18.57
C PHE A 280 4.30 -3.62 -17.45
N PHE A 281 3.76 -4.77 -17.82
CA PHE A 281 3.37 -5.80 -16.85
C PHE A 281 4.45 -6.87 -16.74
N LEU A 282 5.08 -6.96 -15.58
CA LEU A 282 6.04 -8.01 -15.24
C LEU A 282 5.78 -8.48 -13.80
N PRO A 283 5.07 -9.62 -13.59
CA PRO A 283 4.48 -9.99 -12.31
C PRO A 283 5.48 -10.52 -11.26
N VAL A 284 6.64 -9.89 -11.14
CA VAL A 284 7.71 -10.26 -10.20
C VAL A 284 7.28 -9.98 -8.78
N MET A 285 6.67 -8.81 -8.51
CA MET A 285 6.21 -8.48 -7.16
C MET A 285 5.05 -9.37 -6.76
N PHE A 286 4.09 -9.61 -7.67
CA PHE A 286 3.02 -10.58 -7.44
C PHE A 286 3.57 -11.97 -7.09
N SER A 287 4.55 -12.47 -7.84
CA SER A 287 5.12 -13.80 -7.63
C SER A 287 5.92 -13.89 -6.33
N PHE A 288 6.76 -12.90 -6.04
CA PHE A 288 7.64 -12.91 -4.86
C PHE A 288 6.84 -12.70 -3.57
N PHE A 289 5.91 -11.75 -3.57
CA PHE A 289 5.10 -11.45 -2.38
C PHE A 289 3.89 -12.38 -2.24
N GLY A 290 3.12 -12.58 -3.32
CA GLY A 290 1.85 -13.30 -3.29
C GLY A 290 1.96 -14.83 -3.36
N VAL A 291 3.01 -15.37 -3.99
CA VAL A 291 3.22 -16.82 -4.09
C VAL A 291 4.34 -17.27 -3.15
N LEU A 292 5.56 -16.80 -3.38
CA LEU A 292 6.71 -17.21 -2.57
C LEU A 292 6.56 -16.75 -1.12
N GLY A 293 6.13 -15.51 -0.88
CA GLY A 293 5.87 -15.00 0.47
C GLY A 293 4.90 -15.87 1.26
N VAL A 294 3.80 -16.32 0.63
CA VAL A 294 2.81 -17.21 1.26
C VAL A 294 3.42 -18.58 1.56
N ILE A 295 4.13 -19.18 0.62
CA ILE A 295 4.82 -20.47 0.83
C ILE A 295 5.80 -20.35 2.02
N VAL A 296 6.60 -19.29 2.04
CA VAL A 296 7.60 -19.05 3.07
C VAL A 296 6.95 -18.81 4.44
N VAL A 297 5.78 -18.17 4.52
CA VAL A 297 5.01 -18.06 5.77
C VAL A 297 4.71 -19.45 6.34
N PHE A 298 4.29 -20.41 5.53
CA PHE A 298 4.00 -21.76 6.02
C PHE A 298 5.28 -22.54 6.39
N LEU A 299 6.36 -22.38 5.63
CA LEU A 299 7.64 -23.06 5.87
C LEU A 299 8.36 -22.53 7.13
N THR A 300 8.32 -21.23 7.35
CA THR A 300 9.09 -20.57 8.45
C THR A 300 8.45 -20.71 9.83
N ARG A 301 7.21 -21.21 9.93
CA ARG A 301 6.49 -21.38 11.21
C ARG A 301 7.21 -22.30 12.21
N LYS A 302 7.97 -23.28 11.73
CA LYS A 302 8.62 -24.31 12.56
C LYS A 302 10.14 -24.16 12.64
N VAL A 303 10.69 -23.11 12.05
CA VAL A 303 12.15 -22.88 12.03
C VAL A 303 12.61 -22.32 13.37
N ASN A 304 13.81 -22.70 13.80
CA ASN A 304 14.44 -22.13 15.00
C ASN A 304 14.57 -20.60 14.88
N ARG A 305 14.40 -19.86 15.99
CA ARG A 305 14.38 -18.40 16.04
C ARG A 305 15.57 -17.74 15.32
N THR A 306 16.79 -18.19 15.61
CA THR A 306 18.01 -17.62 15.01
C THR A 306 18.10 -17.91 13.52
N ALA A 307 17.87 -19.17 13.12
CA ALA A 307 17.91 -19.59 11.71
C ALA A 307 16.81 -18.89 10.90
N GLY A 308 15.62 -18.71 11.48
CA GLY A 308 14.50 -18.03 10.85
C GLY A 308 14.75 -16.54 10.65
N ASN A 309 15.40 -15.86 11.61
CA ASN A 309 15.80 -14.46 11.45
C ASN A 309 16.92 -14.30 10.40
N LEU A 310 17.94 -15.17 10.41
CA LEU A 310 18.98 -15.17 9.38
C LEU A 310 18.39 -15.41 7.99
N PHE A 311 17.48 -16.39 7.89
CA PHE A 311 16.76 -16.67 6.65
C PHE A 311 15.93 -15.47 6.21
N LEU A 312 15.20 -14.81 7.10
CA LEU A 312 14.42 -13.59 6.80
C LEU A 312 15.32 -12.50 6.19
N TRP A 313 16.45 -12.17 6.83
CA TRP A 313 17.36 -11.15 6.31
C TRP A 313 17.96 -11.52 4.97
N PHE A 314 18.40 -12.78 4.81
CA PHE A 314 18.96 -13.26 3.56
C PHE A 314 17.94 -13.20 2.42
N SER A 315 16.73 -13.73 2.66
CA SER A 315 15.66 -13.77 1.67
C SER A 315 15.10 -12.38 1.33
N LEU A 316 14.98 -11.47 2.30
CA LEU A 316 14.62 -10.07 2.05
C LEU A 316 15.68 -9.35 1.20
N SER A 317 16.97 -9.54 1.52
CA SER A 317 18.06 -8.90 0.76
C SER A 317 18.10 -9.42 -0.68
N LEU A 318 18.08 -10.74 -0.85
CA LEU A 318 18.08 -11.38 -2.15
C LEU A 318 16.83 -11.02 -2.97
N GLY A 319 15.64 -11.10 -2.35
CA GLY A 319 14.37 -10.81 -3.01
C GLY A 319 14.29 -9.37 -3.53
N ASN A 320 14.72 -8.39 -2.73
CA ASN A 320 14.74 -6.99 -3.17
C ASN A 320 15.77 -6.74 -4.29
N GLY A 321 16.97 -7.34 -4.19
CA GLY A 321 17.97 -7.23 -5.25
C GLY A 321 17.51 -7.82 -6.58
N LEU A 322 16.90 -9.00 -6.55
CA LEU A 322 16.32 -9.64 -7.73
C LEU A 322 15.15 -8.82 -8.30
N MET A 323 14.28 -8.29 -7.44
CA MET A 323 13.15 -7.47 -7.88
C MET A 323 13.61 -6.21 -8.60
N VAL A 324 14.53 -5.45 -8.02
CA VAL A 324 15.11 -4.25 -8.66
C VAL A 324 15.78 -4.62 -9.98
N SER A 325 16.52 -5.73 -10.01
CA SER A 325 17.20 -6.19 -11.22
C SER A 325 16.22 -6.51 -12.35
N LEU A 326 15.20 -7.33 -12.07
CA LEU A 326 14.26 -7.79 -13.10
C LEU A 326 13.45 -6.63 -13.69
N TYR A 327 12.98 -5.70 -12.85
CA TYR A 327 12.29 -4.50 -13.33
C TYR A 327 13.22 -3.57 -14.11
N ALA A 328 14.45 -3.36 -13.65
CA ALA A 328 15.42 -2.53 -14.36
C ALA A 328 15.79 -3.14 -15.72
N MET A 329 16.08 -4.45 -15.77
CA MET A 329 16.40 -5.17 -16.99
C MET A 329 15.28 -5.05 -18.02
N GLU A 330 14.02 -5.26 -17.61
CA GLU A 330 12.87 -5.11 -18.51
C GLU A 330 12.69 -3.67 -19.00
N SER A 331 12.86 -2.68 -18.12
CA SER A 331 12.79 -1.26 -18.49
C SER A 331 13.83 -0.91 -19.55
N TYR A 332 15.11 -1.21 -19.30
CA TYR A 332 16.19 -0.90 -20.25
C TYR A 332 16.12 -1.79 -21.51
N ALA A 333 15.60 -3.02 -21.41
CA ALA A 333 15.35 -3.85 -22.59
C ALA A 333 14.32 -3.19 -23.53
N ARG A 334 13.25 -2.62 -22.98
CA ARG A 334 12.23 -1.90 -23.76
C ARG A 334 12.78 -0.64 -24.41
N ASP A 335 13.70 0.05 -23.75
CA ASP A 335 14.34 1.25 -24.30
C ASP A 335 15.37 0.92 -25.39
N ASN A 336 16.09 -0.20 -25.25
CA ASN A 336 17.22 -0.53 -26.11
C ASN A 336 16.91 -1.49 -27.25
N CYS A 337 15.91 -2.37 -27.12
CA CYS A 337 15.55 -3.36 -28.13
C CYS A 337 14.35 -2.89 -28.97
N PRO A 338 14.32 -3.19 -30.28
CA PRO A 338 13.19 -2.84 -31.13
C PRO A 338 11.96 -3.65 -30.72
N VAL A 339 10.88 -2.97 -30.34
CA VAL A 339 9.61 -3.60 -29.98
C VAL A 339 8.55 -3.24 -31.02
N ASN A 340 7.85 -4.25 -31.57
CA ASN A 340 6.73 -4.01 -32.46
C ASN A 340 5.57 -3.38 -31.66
N ASN A 341 5.32 -2.09 -31.89
CA ASN A 341 4.38 -1.26 -31.13
C ASN A 341 2.90 -1.47 -31.48
N ASP A 342 2.58 -2.35 -32.44
CA ASP A 342 1.24 -2.39 -33.04
C ASP A 342 0.19 -3.18 -32.23
N SER A 343 0.51 -3.67 -31.02
CA SER A 343 -0.44 -4.44 -30.21
C SER A 343 -0.35 -4.15 -28.71
N TRP A 344 -1.52 -4.01 -28.07
CA TRP A 344 -1.69 -3.93 -26.61
C TRP A 344 -1.07 -5.14 -25.88
N LEU A 345 -0.89 -6.26 -26.58
CA LEU A 345 -0.21 -7.45 -26.06
C LEU A 345 1.25 -7.18 -25.67
N ASN A 346 1.90 -6.18 -26.27
CA ASN A 346 3.27 -5.77 -25.93
C ASN A 346 3.40 -5.35 -24.44
N TYR A 347 2.31 -4.83 -23.85
CA TYR A 347 2.29 -4.50 -22.43
C TYR A 347 2.50 -5.73 -21.54
N PHE A 348 2.02 -6.90 -21.96
CA PHE A 348 2.04 -8.15 -21.18
C PHE A 348 3.18 -9.10 -21.55
N ILE A 349 3.79 -8.91 -22.73
CA ILE A 349 4.88 -9.76 -23.20
C ILE A 349 6.20 -9.14 -22.74
N PRO A 350 6.98 -9.82 -21.88
CA PRO A 350 8.23 -9.28 -21.36
C PRO A 350 9.32 -9.30 -22.43
N VAL A 351 9.94 -8.13 -22.68
CA VAL A 351 10.96 -7.93 -23.71
C VAL A 351 12.29 -8.56 -23.32
N ILE A 352 12.56 -8.69 -22.02
CA ILE A 352 13.73 -9.38 -21.46
C ILE A 352 13.95 -10.80 -22.01
N LEU A 353 12.88 -11.49 -22.44
CA LEU A 353 12.95 -12.85 -23.00
C LEU A 353 13.32 -12.90 -24.48
N THR A 354 13.09 -11.81 -25.21
CA THR A 354 13.28 -11.75 -26.68
C THR A 354 14.43 -10.83 -27.09
N CYS A 355 14.80 -9.90 -26.22
CA CYS A 355 15.93 -9.01 -26.40
C CYS A 355 17.24 -9.82 -26.34
N ASN A 356 18.17 -9.54 -27.26
CA ASN A 356 19.42 -10.29 -27.51
C ASN A 356 20.43 -10.31 -26.33
N GLY A 357 20.00 -9.98 -25.12
CA GLY A 357 20.82 -9.99 -23.92
C GLY A 357 21.17 -11.40 -23.43
N LEU A 358 20.27 -12.38 -23.53
CA LEU A 358 20.47 -13.72 -22.93
C LEU A 358 20.70 -14.77 -24.02
N LYS A 359 21.94 -15.28 -24.15
CA LYS A 359 22.28 -16.44 -24.99
C LYS A 359 22.51 -17.70 -24.17
#